data_AF-A0A950EHV4-F1
#
_entry.id   AF-A0A950EHV4-F1
#
_cell.length_a   1.000
_cell.length_b   1.000
_cell.length_c   1.000
_cell.angle_alpha   90.00
_cell.angle_beta   90.00
_cell.angle_gamma   90.00
#
_symmetry.space_group_name_H-M   'P 1'
#
loop_
_entity.id
_entity.type
_entity.pdbx_description
1 polymer ?
#
loop_
_entity_poly.entity_id
_entity_poly.type
_entity_poly.pdbx_seq_one_letter_code
_entity_poly.pdbx_strand_id
1 'polypeptide(L)'
;RDAAVIALSDHGFGPCRALVNVNGLLRDAGLQRGLMYGTRFRYRARRVGDRLRRWMSRRGVGVSGRLMPRSIEGQVGCDWKRTVAFAPFGQLCGCIFLNPRATATSGAADRARREVIEACRAARDPETGAPLFSGVFSVADRYAIDPAAEGLPEVLALSADGYQAQAKWGVSLRNELLRPDPDLPGTHWSEGILAIDAPDVRPGGHLRAHLHDVAPTALAMLGLPVPESMEGRVLHEAFENPLPICYGARPEIEPDPQFEELLAAGFGAECA
;
A
#
# COMPACT_ATOMS: atom_id res chain seq x y z
N ARG A 1 -27.35 -29.30 1.27
CA ARG A 1 -27.49 -29.42 -0.20
C ARG A 1 -28.09 -28.16 -0.81
N ASP A 2 -28.29 -27.08 -0.02
CA ASP A 2 -28.77 -25.78 -0.49
C ASP A 2 -27.85 -24.65 0.01
N ALA A 3 -26.53 -24.82 -0.17
CA ALA A 3 -25.55 -23.82 0.25
C ALA A 3 -25.13 -22.99 -0.96
N ALA A 4 -25.09 -21.66 -0.80
CA ALA A 4 -24.43 -20.77 -1.74
C ALA A 4 -22.92 -20.79 -1.48
N VAL A 5 -22.12 -20.95 -2.53
CA VAL A 5 -20.67 -20.88 -2.50
C VAL A 5 -20.23 -19.64 -3.28
N ILE A 6 -19.53 -18.74 -2.60
CA ILE A 6 -18.86 -17.61 -3.23
C ILE A 6 -17.36 -17.81 -3.06
N ALA A 7 -16.65 -17.97 -4.17
CA ALA A 7 -15.19 -17.91 -4.19
C ALA A 7 -14.78 -16.53 -4.69
N LEU A 8 -13.97 -15.82 -3.92
CA LEU A 8 -13.51 -14.49 -4.24
C LEU A 8 -12.02 -14.34 -3.97
N SER A 9 -11.40 -13.40 -4.67
CA SER A 9 -10.06 -12.91 -4.37
C SER A 9 -10.14 -11.41 -4.13
N ASP A 10 -9.49 -10.94 -3.07
CA ASP A 10 -9.40 -9.51 -2.73
C ASP A 10 -8.56 -8.73 -3.75
N HIS A 11 -7.67 -9.42 -4.46
CA HIS A 11 -6.86 -8.86 -5.55
C HIS A 11 -6.59 -9.90 -6.65
N GLY A 12 -6.03 -9.47 -7.77
CA GLY A 12 -5.51 -10.36 -8.81
C GLY A 12 -4.11 -10.88 -8.50
N PHE A 13 -3.63 -11.78 -9.35
CA PHE A 13 -2.26 -12.27 -9.32
C PHE A 13 -1.74 -12.48 -10.74
N GLY A 14 -0.48 -12.13 -10.96
CA GLY A 14 0.17 -12.35 -12.25
C GLY A 14 1.69 -12.23 -12.17
N PRO A 15 2.40 -12.42 -13.30
CA PRO A 15 3.85 -12.36 -13.33
C PRO A 15 4.36 -10.98 -12.88
N CYS A 16 5.40 -10.98 -12.05
CA CYS A 16 6.13 -9.79 -11.68
C CYS A 16 7.29 -9.59 -12.68
N ARG A 17 7.21 -8.52 -13.46
CA ARG A 17 8.25 -8.13 -14.42
C ARG A 17 9.42 -7.47 -13.71
N ALA A 18 9.13 -6.49 -12.86
CA ALA A 18 10.17 -5.75 -12.15
C ALA A 18 9.68 -5.05 -10.89
N LEU A 19 10.60 -4.88 -9.95
CA LEU A 19 10.48 -3.96 -8.83
C LEU A 19 10.73 -2.53 -9.31
N VAL A 20 9.97 -1.57 -8.81
CA VAL A 20 10.12 -0.14 -9.12
C VAL A 20 10.73 0.59 -7.94
N ASN A 21 11.88 1.23 -8.14
CA ASN A 21 12.56 2.01 -7.12
C ASN A 21 11.97 3.41 -7.00
N VAL A 22 11.00 3.58 -6.10
CA VAL A 22 10.31 4.87 -5.91
C VAL A 22 11.30 5.97 -5.49
N ASN A 23 12.25 5.67 -4.60
CA ASN A 23 13.25 6.66 -4.22
C ASN A 23 14.29 6.92 -5.33
N GLY A 24 14.56 5.94 -6.21
CA GLY A 24 15.37 6.11 -7.41
C GLY A 24 14.71 7.09 -8.38
N LEU A 25 13.43 6.87 -8.68
CA LEU A 25 12.60 7.77 -9.49
C LEU A 25 12.60 9.20 -8.94
N LEU A 26 12.41 9.37 -7.63
CA LEU A 26 12.46 10.70 -6.99
C LEU A 26 13.84 11.36 -7.10
N ARG A 27 14.93 10.59 -7.13
CA ARG A 27 16.30 11.13 -7.34
C ARG A 27 16.49 11.58 -8.77
N ASP A 28 16.03 10.79 -9.74
CA ASP A 28 16.12 11.10 -11.17
C ASP A 28 15.31 12.35 -11.51
N ALA A 29 14.14 12.52 -10.88
CA ALA A 29 13.33 13.73 -10.96
C ALA A 29 13.92 14.93 -10.18
N GLY A 30 15.05 14.77 -9.48
CA GLY A 30 15.69 15.82 -8.70
C GLY A 30 15.01 16.19 -7.37
N LEU A 31 13.93 15.48 -7.00
CA LEU A 31 13.12 15.67 -5.80
C LEU A 31 13.75 15.05 -4.55
N GLN A 32 14.70 14.13 -4.71
CA GLN A 32 15.46 13.53 -3.63
C GLN A 32 16.96 13.60 -3.89
N ARG A 33 17.75 13.86 -2.85
CA ARG A 33 19.22 13.91 -2.94
C ARG A 33 19.85 12.80 -2.10
N GLY A 34 20.77 12.04 -2.69
CA GLY A 34 21.54 11.03 -1.96
C GLY A 34 22.61 11.66 -1.07
N LEU A 35 23.06 10.94 -0.05
CA LEU A 35 24.19 11.37 0.79
C LEU A 35 25.49 11.50 -0.03
N MET A 36 26.22 12.59 0.20
CA MET A 36 27.58 12.85 -0.31
C MET A 36 28.56 11.76 0.12
N TYR A 37 29.63 11.53 -0.64
CA TYR A 37 30.58 10.42 -0.45
C TYR A 37 31.18 10.37 0.99
N GLY A 38 31.53 11.52 1.58
CA GLY A 38 32.06 11.60 2.95
C GLY A 38 31.07 11.21 4.06
N THR A 39 29.79 11.52 3.89
CA THR A 39 28.72 11.09 4.81
C THR A 39 28.40 9.59 4.71
N ARG A 40 28.82 8.91 3.63
CA ARG A 40 28.67 7.45 3.46
C ARG A 40 29.56 6.66 4.39
N PHE A 41 30.77 7.16 4.70
CA PHE A 41 31.65 6.52 5.67
C PHE A 41 31.00 6.51 7.06
N ARG A 42 30.46 7.65 7.50
CA ARG A 42 29.73 7.78 8.76
C ARG A 42 28.47 6.91 8.81
N TYR A 43 27.75 6.78 7.70
CA TYR A 43 26.60 5.87 7.59
C TYR A 43 27.01 4.40 7.61
N ARG A 44 28.09 4.02 6.91
CA ARG A 44 28.66 2.66 6.96
C ARG A 44 29.15 2.32 8.37
N ALA A 45 29.81 3.26 9.05
CA ALA A 45 30.23 3.12 10.44
C ALA A 45 29.03 2.91 11.38
N ARG A 46 27.95 3.71 11.24
CA ARG A 46 26.69 3.47 11.96
C ARG A 46 26.10 2.09 11.66
N ARG A 47 26.08 1.65 10.40
CA ARG A 47 25.53 0.35 9.98
C ARG A 47 26.34 -0.84 10.52
N VAL A 48 27.67 -0.70 10.60
CA VAL A 48 28.57 -1.66 11.25
C VAL A 48 28.34 -1.64 12.76
N GLY A 49 28.21 -0.46 13.37
CA GLY A 49 27.84 -0.29 14.78
C GLY A 49 26.51 -0.97 15.12
N ASP A 50 25.45 -0.75 14.34
CA ASP A 50 24.16 -1.42 14.48
C ASP A 50 24.27 -2.94 14.33
N ARG A 51 25.13 -3.42 13.43
CA ARG A 51 25.31 -4.87 13.17
C ARG A 51 26.10 -5.52 14.30
N LEU A 52 27.15 -4.86 14.79
CA LEU A 52 27.94 -5.29 15.95
C LEU A 52 27.10 -5.26 17.22
N ARG A 53 26.31 -4.20 17.44
CA ARG A 53 25.38 -4.10 18.56
C ARG A 53 24.33 -5.21 18.53
N ARG A 54 23.73 -5.49 17.36
CA ARG A 54 22.80 -6.64 17.20
C ARG A 54 23.47 -7.99 17.43
N TRP A 55 24.71 -8.15 17.00
CA TRP A 55 25.51 -9.36 17.24
C TRP A 55 25.86 -9.53 18.73
N MET A 56 26.16 -8.44 19.43
CA MET A 56 26.39 -8.40 20.88
C MET A 56 25.09 -8.71 21.66
N SER A 57 23.96 -8.11 21.25
CA SER A 57 22.64 -8.37 21.85
C SER A 57 22.18 -9.83 21.68
N ARG A 58 22.60 -10.51 20.60
CA ARG A 58 22.35 -11.94 20.38
C ARG A 58 23.22 -12.87 21.23
N ARG A 59 24.31 -12.37 21.83
CA ARG A 59 25.23 -13.14 22.69
C ARG A 59 25.00 -12.91 24.19
N GLY A 60 24.13 -11.97 24.58
CA GLY A 60 23.74 -11.75 25.97
C GLY A 60 22.53 -12.61 26.33
N VAL A 61 22.70 -13.55 27.26
CA VAL A 61 21.59 -14.27 27.91
C VAL A 61 20.74 -13.23 28.65
N GLY A 62 19.45 -13.11 28.31
CA GLY A 62 18.47 -12.36 29.10
C GLY A 62 18.19 -10.91 28.71
N VAL A 63 18.54 -10.44 27.51
CA VAL A 63 18.06 -9.13 27.03
C VAL A 63 17.06 -9.35 25.89
N SER A 64 15.76 -9.37 26.24
CA SER A 64 14.66 -9.10 25.31
C SER A 64 14.76 -7.64 24.85
N GLY A 65 15.74 -7.38 23.99
CA GLY A 65 16.03 -6.06 23.48
C GLY A 65 15.01 -5.71 22.41
N ARG A 66 13.90 -5.08 22.82
CA ARG A 66 12.99 -4.34 21.92
C ARG A 66 13.82 -3.71 20.80
N LEU A 67 13.58 -4.15 19.57
CA LEU A 67 14.21 -3.61 18.37
C LEU A 67 13.91 -2.11 18.33
N MET A 68 14.86 -1.27 18.75
CA MET A 68 14.72 0.19 18.59
C MET A 68 14.47 0.46 17.10
N PRO A 69 13.30 1.01 16.74
CA PRO A 69 12.98 1.26 15.35
C PRO A 69 14.03 2.23 14.79
N ARG A 70 14.60 1.88 13.63
CA ARG A 70 15.52 2.78 12.94
C ARG A 70 14.76 4.07 12.63
N SER A 71 15.35 5.22 12.94
CA SER A 71 14.78 6.50 12.51
C SER A 71 14.56 6.49 11.00
N ILE A 72 13.50 7.14 10.52
CA ILE A 72 13.19 7.27 9.08
C ILE A 72 14.43 7.77 8.31
N GLU A 73 15.18 8.69 8.93
CA GLU A 73 16.46 9.18 8.41
C GLU A 73 17.48 8.08 8.12
N GLY A 74 17.58 7.08 8.99
CA GLY A 74 18.44 5.92 8.83
C GLY A 74 17.95 4.91 7.79
N GLN A 75 16.65 4.91 7.47
CA GLN A 75 16.01 3.95 6.56
C GLN A 75 16.09 4.38 5.09
N VAL A 76 15.91 5.67 4.77
CA VAL A 76 15.88 6.17 3.36
C VAL A 76 17.27 6.54 2.85
N GLY A 77 18.19 6.98 3.73
CA GLY A 77 19.58 7.27 3.36
C GLY A 77 19.77 8.46 2.40
N CYS A 78 18.97 9.51 2.56
CA CYS A 78 19.02 10.74 1.76
C CYS A 78 19.62 11.94 2.52
N ASP A 79 19.93 13.01 1.79
CA ASP A 79 20.27 14.33 2.35
C ASP A 79 18.97 15.09 2.68
N TRP A 80 18.58 15.06 3.95
CA TRP A 80 17.36 15.68 4.46
C TRP A 80 17.30 17.21 4.33
N LYS A 81 18.44 17.88 4.10
CA LYS A 81 18.44 19.33 3.86
C LYS A 81 18.04 19.69 2.44
N ARG A 82 18.19 18.76 1.50
CA ARG A 82 18.02 18.99 0.05
C ARG A 82 17.00 18.06 -0.60
N THR A 83 16.38 17.19 0.18
CA THR A 83 15.35 16.25 -0.27
C THR A 83 13.98 16.88 -0.05
N VAL A 84 13.18 16.97 -1.11
CA VAL A 84 11.82 17.48 -1.11
C VAL A 84 10.82 16.35 -0.85
N ALA A 85 11.02 15.18 -1.47
CA ALA A 85 10.11 14.05 -1.36
C ALA A 85 10.85 12.74 -1.07
N PHE A 86 10.20 11.82 -0.35
CA PHE A 86 10.77 10.53 -0.01
C PHE A 86 9.71 9.45 0.20
N ALA A 87 10.09 8.19 -0.07
CA ALA A 87 9.28 7.02 0.23
C ALA A 87 9.96 6.21 1.35
N PRO A 88 9.45 6.20 2.59
CA PRO A 88 10.05 5.45 3.69
C PRO A 88 9.68 3.95 3.70
N PHE A 89 8.54 3.61 3.12
CA PHE A 89 8.01 2.26 2.96
C PHE A 89 7.16 2.19 1.68
N GLY A 90 6.84 0.98 1.26
CA GLY A 90 6.12 0.71 0.03
C GLY A 90 6.43 -0.71 -0.44
N GLN A 91 5.40 -1.53 -0.47
CA GLN A 91 5.33 -2.81 -1.16
C GLN A 91 3.99 -2.75 -1.88
N LEU A 92 3.98 -2.79 -3.22
CA LEU A 92 2.80 -2.67 -4.10
C LEU A 92 2.30 -1.24 -4.40
N CYS A 93 2.61 -0.26 -3.55
CA CYS A 93 2.30 1.15 -3.81
C CYS A 93 3.48 2.05 -3.43
N GLY A 94 3.68 3.11 -4.22
CA GLY A 94 4.58 4.21 -3.88
C GLY A 94 3.91 5.13 -2.87
N CYS A 95 4.25 4.96 -1.59
CA CYS A 95 3.82 5.85 -0.52
C CYS A 95 4.82 7.01 -0.36
N ILE A 96 4.51 8.16 -0.94
CA ILE A 96 5.44 9.28 -1.04
C ILE A 96 5.03 10.40 -0.09
N PHE A 97 5.98 10.79 0.75
CA PHE A 97 5.86 11.86 1.73
C PHE A 97 6.67 13.08 1.28
N LEU A 98 6.20 14.27 1.63
CA LEU A 98 6.97 15.50 1.49
C LEU A 98 7.76 15.77 2.75
N ASN A 99 8.94 16.35 2.60
CA ASN A 99 9.78 16.77 3.70
C ASN A 99 9.38 18.17 4.16
N PRO A 100 8.79 18.35 5.36
CA PRO A 100 8.29 19.65 5.81
C PRO A 100 9.37 20.73 5.85
N ARG A 101 10.64 20.35 6.09
CA ARG A 101 11.77 21.29 6.10
C ARG A 101 12.08 21.89 4.72
N ALA A 102 11.78 21.14 3.66
CA ALA A 102 12.01 21.57 2.29
C ALA A 102 10.76 22.23 1.67
N THR A 103 9.58 22.05 2.27
CA THR A 103 8.29 22.54 1.76
C THR A 103 7.61 23.55 2.70
N ALA A 104 8.35 24.15 3.63
CA ALA A 104 7.80 25.07 4.63
C ALA A 104 7.32 26.42 4.07
N THR A 105 7.75 26.80 2.87
CA THR A 105 7.33 28.06 2.24
C THR A 105 5.97 27.91 1.57
N SER A 106 5.18 29.00 1.58
CA SER A 106 3.83 29.00 0.99
C SER A 106 3.85 28.51 -0.47
N GLY A 107 2.96 27.56 -0.80
CA GLY A 107 2.83 26.95 -2.12
C GLY A 107 3.93 25.96 -2.52
N ALA A 108 4.97 25.74 -1.68
CA ALA A 108 6.02 24.79 -1.99
C ALA A 108 5.54 23.33 -1.88
N ALA A 109 4.69 23.00 -0.90
CA ALA A 109 4.11 21.68 -0.76
C ALA A 109 3.25 21.30 -1.99
N ASP A 110 2.38 22.20 -2.45
CA ASP A 110 1.53 21.96 -3.62
C ASP A 110 2.35 21.79 -4.90
N ARG A 111 3.40 22.60 -5.06
CA ARG A 111 4.34 22.46 -6.18
C ARG A 111 5.04 21.11 -6.14
N ALA A 112 5.62 20.76 -5.00
CA ALA A 112 6.32 19.49 -4.81
C ALA A 112 5.39 18.30 -5.07
N ARG A 113 4.14 18.35 -4.61
CA ARG A 113 3.13 17.33 -4.86
C ARG A 113 2.83 17.17 -6.35
N ARG A 114 2.66 18.26 -7.08
CA ARG A 114 2.49 18.22 -8.55
C ARG A 114 3.70 17.61 -9.25
N GLU A 115 4.91 18.04 -8.89
CA GLU A 115 6.15 17.51 -9.47
C GLU A 115 6.32 16.00 -9.20
N VAL A 116 5.98 15.53 -8.00
CA VAL A 116 5.96 14.09 -7.67
C VAL A 116 4.94 13.34 -8.54
N ILE A 117 3.72 13.85 -8.64
CA ILE A 117 2.66 13.23 -9.44
C ILE A 117 3.07 13.15 -10.92
N GLU A 118 3.63 14.23 -11.47
CA GLU A 118 4.13 14.29 -12.84
C GLU A 118 5.26 13.28 -13.07
N ALA A 119 6.25 13.22 -12.17
CA ALA A 119 7.35 12.26 -12.26
C ALA A 119 6.85 10.80 -12.25
N CYS A 120 5.92 10.47 -11.34
CA CYS A 120 5.33 9.13 -11.29
C CYS A 120 4.48 8.83 -12.53
N ARG A 121 3.67 9.78 -13.02
CA ARG A 121 2.86 9.59 -14.24
C ARG A 121 3.70 9.47 -15.50
N ALA A 122 4.88 10.08 -15.54
CA ALA A 122 5.81 10.01 -16.66
C ALA A 122 6.70 8.76 -16.60
N ALA A 123 6.80 8.08 -15.45
CA ALA A 123 7.65 6.92 -15.29
C ALA A 123 7.22 5.78 -16.22
N ARG A 124 8.16 5.33 -17.06
CA ARG A 124 7.97 4.23 -18.00
C ARG A 124 9.05 3.18 -17.81
N ASP A 125 8.69 1.94 -18.11
CA ASP A 125 9.66 0.89 -18.37
C ASP A 125 10.45 1.25 -19.64
N PRO A 126 11.79 1.43 -19.57
CA PRO A 126 12.63 1.78 -20.70
C PRO A 126 12.66 0.71 -21.81
N GLU A 127 12.42 -0.56 -21.49
CA GLU A 127 12.45 -1.65 -22.47
C GLU A 127 11.12 -1.77 -23.22
N THR A 128 10.00 -1.65 -22.50
CA THR A 128 8.66 -1.90 -23.08
C THR A 128 7.87 -0.62 -23.38
N GLY A 129 8.27 0.51 -22.81
CA GLY A 129 7.51 1.76 -22.86
C GLY A 129 6.22 1.74 -22.02
N ALA A 130 5.99 0.69 -21.22
CA ALA A 130 4.79 0.56 -20.40
C ALA A 130 4.82 1.53 -19.19
N PRO A 131 3.66 2.02 -18.71
CA PRO A 131 3.58 2.78 -17.47
C PRO A 131 3.96 1.92 -16.27
N LEU A 132 4.78 2.46 -15.36
CA LEU A 132 5.14 1.78 -14.11
C LEU A 132 4.05 1.87 -13.03
N PHE A 133 3.15 2.85 -13.16
CA PHE A 133 2.05 3.10 -12.24
C PHE A 133 0.73 3.18 -13.01
N SER A 134 -0.29 2.48 -12.53
CA SER A 134 -1.66 2.47 -13.10
C SER A 134 -2.43 3.73 -12.70
N GLY A 135 -2.13 4.30 -11.52
CA GLY A 135 -2.77 5.49 -11.02
C GLY A 135 -1.87 6.25 -10.05
N VAL A 136 -1.93 7.58 -10.11
CA VAL A 136 -1.18 8.45 -9.20
C VAL A 136 -2.07 9.63 -8.80
N PHE A 137 -2.23 9.83 -7.50
CA PHE A 137 -3.12 10.86 -6.97
C PHE A 137 -2.61 11.48 -5.66
N SER A 138 -3.02 12.73 -5.44
CA SER A 138 -2.88 13.40 -4.14
C SER A 138 -3.88 12.81 -3.16
N VAL A 139 -3.41 12.44 -1.97
CA VAL A 139 -4.28 11.98 -0.88
C VAL A 139 -5.19 13.11 -0.40
N ALA A 140 -4.64 14.33 -0.29
CA ALA A 140 -5.41 15.51 0.08
C ALA A 140 -6.59 15.76 -0.87
N ASP A 141 -6.32 15.78 -2.18
CA ASP A 141 -7.36 16.08 -3.18
C ASP A 141 -8.39 14.94 -3.28
N ARG A 142 -7.95 13.68 -3.14
CA ARG A 142 -8.82 12.52 -3.30
C ARG A 142 -9.77 12.33 -2.12
N TYR A 143 -9.28 12.55 -0.91
CA TYR A 143 -10.03 12.25 0.31
C TYR A 143 -10.48 13.50 1.06
N ALA A 144 -10.16 14.69 0.57
CA ALA A 144 -10.49 15.97 1.21
C ALA A 144 -10.01 16.07 2.67
N ILE A 145 -8.80 15.57 2.93
CA ILE A 145 -8.14 15.57 4.26
C ILE A 145 -6.77 16.25 4.19
N ASP A 146 -6.21 16.62 5.34
CA ASP A 146 -4.79 16.95 5.45
C ASP A 146 -3.99 15.66 5.71
N PRO A 147 -3.29 15.11 4.71
CA PRO A 147 -2.53 13.87 4.88
C PRO A 147 -1.44 13.99 5.94
N ALA A 148 -0.83 15.17 6.11
CA ALA A 148 0.23 15.36 7.11
C ALA A 148 -0.33 15.28 8.54
N ALA A 149 -1.52 15.83 8.78
CA ALA A 149 -2.22 15.74 10.06
C ALA A 149 -2.63 14.29 10.41
N GLU A 150 -3.01 13.51 9.39
CA GLU A 150 -3.42 12.10 9.53
C GLU A 150 -2.24 11.11 9.50
N GLY A 151 -0.99 11.59 9.36
CA GLY A 151 0.18 10.73 9.24
C GLY A 151 0.22 9.89 7.95
N LEU A 152 -0.49 10.32 6.91
CA LEU A 152 -0.63 9.66 5.62
C LEU A 152 0.38 10.20 4.57
N PRO A 153 0.65 9.43 3.50
CA PRO A 153 1.43 9.93 2.38
C PRO A 153 0.75 11.11 1.68
N GLU A 154 1.55 11.98 1.07
CA GLU A 154 1.05 13.11 0.27
C GLU A 154 0.58 12.65 -1.10
N VAL A 155 1.26 11.66 -1.66
CA VAL A 155 0.97 11.05 -2.96
C VAL A 155 1.01 9.53 -2.82
N LEU A 156 -0.01 8.89 -3.39
CA LEU A 156 -0.05 7.46 -3.63
C LEU A 156 0.15 7.19 -5.12
N ALA A 157 1.11 6.33 -5.44
CA ALA A 157 1.39 5.84 -6.79
C ALA A 157 1.14 4.33 -6.85
N LEU A 158 -0.04 3.95 -7.35
CA LEU A 158 -0.48 2.57 -7.49
C LEU A 158 0.33 1.88 -8.59
N SER A 159 0.97 0.75 -8.27
CA SER A 159 1.77 0.04 -9.27
C SER A 159 0.89 -0.41 -10.45
N ALA A 160 1.45 -0.38 -11.65
CA ALA A 160 0.83 -1.04 -12.79
C ALA A 160 1.02 -2.56 -12.69
N ASP A 161 0.12 -3.32 -13.33
CA ASP A 161 0.18 -4.78 -13.32
C ASP A 161 1.54 -5.31 -13.80
N GLY A 162 2.10 -6.21 -13.01
CA GLY A 162 3.43 -6.78 -13.22
C GLY A 162 4.58 -5.90 -12.76
N TYR A 163 4.32 -4.75 -12.12
CA TYR A 163 5.32 -3.95 -11.44
C TYR A 163 5.03 -3.91 -9.94
N GLN A 164 6.09 -3.81 -9.13
CA GLN A 164 5.94 -3.67 -7.69
C GLN A 164 6.79 -2.54 -7.14
N ALA A 165 6.12 -1.45 -6.74
CA ALA A 165 6.77 -0.34 -6.05
C ALA A 165 7.48 -0.81 -4.78
N GLN A 166 8.75 -0.43 -4.65
CA GLN A 166 9.58 -0.64 -3.48
C GLN A 166 10.31 0.64 -3.05
N ALA A 167 10.23 0.93 -1.76
CA ALA A 167 10.94 2.05 -1.15
C ALA A 167 12.42 1.75 -0.85
N LYS A 168 12.76 0.50 -0.51
CA LYS A 168 14.05 0.15 0.09
C LYS A 168 14.93 -0.62 -0.90
N TRP A 169 16.03 0.00 -1.29
CA TRP A 169 16.99 -0.57 -2.24
C TRP A 169 18.39 -0.65 -1.66
N GLY A 170 19.17 -1.62 -2.14
CA GLY A 170 20.59 -1.74 -1.83
C GLY A 170 21.35 -0.47 -2.23
N VAL A 171 22.42 -0.15 -1.48
CA VAL A 171 23.20 1.09 -1.70
C VAL A 171 23.76 1.19 -3.12
N SER A 172 24.10 0.07 -3.76
CA SER A 172 24.58 0.01 -5.15
C SER A 172 23.46 0.26 -6.18
N LEU A 173 22.22 -0.11 -5.86
CA LEU A 173 21.07 -0.11 -6.76
C LEU A 173 20.16 1.12 -6.56
N ARG A 174 20.52 2.01 -5.64
CA ARG A 174 19.65 3.12 -5.21
C ARG A 174 19.26 4.09 -6.34
N ASN A 175 20.01 4.12 -7.44
CA ASN A 175 19.74 4.97 -8.59
C ASN A 175 19.19 4.17 -9.79
N GLU A 176 18.97 2.86 -9.65
CA GLU A 176 18.25 2.10 -10.68
C GLU A 176 16.77 2.44 -10.56
N LEU A 177 16.08 2.61 -11.69
CA LEU A 177 14.63 2.85 -11.72
C LEU A 177 13.85 1.56 -11.51
N LEU A 178 14.29 0.47 -12.16
CA LEU A 178 13.62 -0.82 -12.16
C LEU A 178 14.62 -1.97 -12.05
N ARG A 179 14.15 -3.11 -11.54
CA ARG A 179 14.95 -4.34 -11.52
C ARG A 179 14.06 -5.58 -11.47
N PRO A 180 14.25 -6.56 -12.37
CA PRO A 180 13.67 -7.88 -12.22
C PRO A 180 14.17 -8.57 -10.94
N ASP A 181 13.28 -9.27 -10.24
CA ASP A 181 13.63 -10.03 -9.05
C ASP A 181 13.30 -11.51 -9.26
N PRO A 182 14.32 -12.38 -9.45
CA PRO A 182 14.08 -13.81 -9.68
C PRO A 182 13.44 -14.51 -8.48
N ASP A 183 13.58 -13.94 -7.27
CA ASP A 183 12.97 -14.47 -6.05
C ASP A 183 11.50 -14.02 -5.89
N LEU A 184 11.02 -13.15 -6.78
CA LEU A 184 9.64 -12.67 -6.81
C LEU A 184 9.04 -12.83 -8.22
N PRO A 185 8.71 -14.05 -8.65
CA PRO A 185 8.20 -14.31 -10.00
C PRO A 185 6.75 -13.83 -10.22
N GLY A 186 6.01 -13.54 -9.15
CA GLY A 186 4.62 -13.10 -9.20
C GLY A 186 4.32 -11.94 -8.25
N THR A 187 3.33 -11.13 -8.59
CA THR A 187 2.88 -9.99 -7.78
C THR A 187 1.36 -9.81 -7.90
N HIS A 188 0.83 -8.88 -7.11
CA HIS A 188 -0.58 -8.57 -7.03
C HIS A 188 -1.00 -7.75 -8.26
N TRP A 189 -2.16 -8.06 -8.83
CA TRP A 189 -2.78 -7.31 -9.92
C TRP A 189 -4.11 -6.71 -9.43
N SER A 190 -4.67 -5.72 -10.14
CA SER A 190 -5.90 -5.07 -9.67
C SER A 190 -7.15 -5.96 -9.77
N GLU A 191 -7.25 -6.75 -10.83
CA GLU A 191 -8.45 -7.55 -11.12
C GLU A 191 -8.34 -8.94 -10.49
N GLY A 192 -9.17 -9.18 -9.45
CA GLY A 192 -9.31 -10.47 -8.79
C GLY A 192 -10.26 -11.43 -9.53
N ILE A 193 -10.70 -12.47 -8.82
CA ILE A 193 -11.71 -13.42 -9.30
C ILE A 193 -12.94 -13.36 -8.41
N LEU A 194 -14.10 -13.59 -9.03
CA LEU A 194 -15.36 -13.85 -8.35
C LEU A 194 -16.05 -15.01 -9.08
N ALA A 195 -16.41 -16.05 -8.33
CA ALA A 195 -17.23 -17.15 -8.80
C ALA A 195 -18.34 -17.40 -7.79
N ILE A 196 -19.56 -17.55 -8.29
CA ILE A 196 -20.75 -17.77 -7.47
C ILE A 196 -21.38 -19.07 -7.97
N ASP A 197 -21.61 -20.00 -7.06
CA ASP A 197 -22.38 -21.21 -7.27
C ASP A 197 -23.50 -21.26 -6.22
N ALA A 198 -24.72 -20.98 -6.64
CA ALA A 198 -25.88 -20.89 -5.76
C ALA A 198 -27.17 -21.18 -6.55
N PRO A 199 -28.30 -21.48 -5.89
CA PRO A 199 -29.60 -21.57 -6.55
C PRO A 199 -29.90 -20.31 -7.37
N ASP A 200 -30.53 -20.52 -8.53
CA ASP A 200 -30.93 -19.47 -9.47
C ASP A 200 -29.78 -18.61 -10.03
N VAL A 201 -28.51 -18.98 -9.84
CA VAL A 201 -27.38 -18.33 -10.53
C VAL A 201 -27.35 -18.76 -11.99
N ARG A 202 -27.15 -17.80 -12.90
CA ARG A 202 -26.99 -18.04 -14.35
C ARG A 202 -25.64 -18.72 -14.64
N PRO A 203 -25.62 -19.97 -15.13
CA PRO A 203 -24.37 -20.65 -15.44
C PRO A 203 -23.67 -20.02 -16.64
N GLY A 204 -22.33 -19.98 -16.60
CA GLY A 204 -21.50 -19.48 -17.71
C GLY A 204 -21.57 -17.95 -17.94
N GLY A 205 -22.18 -17.21 -17.01
CA GLY A 205 -22.23 -15.75 -17.06
C GLY A 205 -20.87 -15.10 -16.78
N HIS A 206 -20.61 -13.97 -17.41
CA HIS A 206 -19.51 -13.08 -17.04
C HIS A 206 -20.03 -11.93 -16.19
N LEU A 207 -19.34 -11.65 -15.08
CA LEU A 207 -19.71 -10.60 -14.14
C LEU A 207 -18.60 -9.58 -14.03
N ARG A 208 -18.99 -8.31 -13.99
CA ARG A 208 -18.10 -7.23 -13.58
C ARG A 208 -18.61 -6.69 -12.26
N ALA A 209 -17.86 -6.96 -11.21
CA ALA A 209 -18.21 -6.62 -9.85
C ALA A 209 -17.06 -5.89 -9.17
N HIS A 210 -17.39 -5.12 -8.15
CA HIS A 210 -16.43 -4.61 -7.18
C HIS A 210 -16.40 -5.52 -5.96
N LEU A 211 -15.28 -5.55 -5.23
CA LEU A 211 -15.14 -6.37 -4.02
C LEU A 211 -16.24 -6.06 -3.00
N HIS A 212 -16.65 -4.79 -2.89
CA HIS A 212 -17.71 -4.36 -1.98
C HIS A 212 -19.13 -4.78 -2.42
N ASP A 213 -19.32 -5.30 -3.64
CA ASP A 213 -20.62 -5.83 -4.09
C ASP A 213 -20.90 -7.24 -3.53
N VAL A 214 -19.87 -7.95 -3.06
CA VAL A 214 -20.00 -9.34 -2.62
C VAL A 214 -20.84 -9.45 -1.34
N ALA A 215 -20.55 -8.61 -0.34
CA ALA A 215 -21.29 -8.62 0.93
C ALA A 215 -22.80 -8.33 0.77
N PRO A 216 -23.25 -7.26 0.09
CA PRO A 216 -24.68 -7.01 -0.11
C PRO A 216 -25.34 -8.12 -0.94
N THR A 217 -24.64 -8.69 -1.93
CA THR A 217 -25.16 -9.84 -2.70
C THR A 217 -25.35 -11.08 -1.82
N ALA A 218 -24.39 -11.37 -0.93
CA ALA A 218 -24.49 -12.49 0.02
C ALA A 218 -25.67 -12.32 1.00
N LEU A 219 -25.88 -11.11 1.53
CA LEU A 219 -27.02 -10.82 2.40
C LEU A 219 -28.36 -10.99 1.67
N ALA A 220 -28.47 -10.50 0.44
CA ALA A 220 -29.67 -10.66 -0.37
C ALA A 220 -29.97 -12.14 -0.67
N MET A 221 -28.95 -12.96 -0.98
CA MET A 221 -29.12 -14.41 -1.15
C MET A 221 -29.64 -15.12 0.11
N LEU A 222 -29.26 -14.63 1.29
CA LEU A 222 -29.73 -15.15 2.58
C LEU A 222 -31.12 -14.63 2.97
N GLY A 223 -31.72 -13.75 2.18
CA GLY A 223 -32.98 -13.07 2.52
C GLY A 223 -32.84 -12.10 3.69
N LEU A 224 -31.61 -11.66 4.00
CA LEU A 224 -31.33 -10.73 5.09
C LEU A 224 -31.37 -9.28 4.59
N PRO A 225 -31.71 -8.31 5.47
CA PRO A 225 -31.64 -6.90 5.11
C PRO A 225 -30.21 -6.48 4.72
N VAL A 226 -30.08 -5.71 3.64
CA VAL A 226 -28.83 -5.07 3.21
C VAL A 226 -28.73 -3.71 3.88
N PRO A 227 -27.72 -3.44 4.73
CA PRO A 227 -27.57 -2.14 5.37
C PRO A 227 -27.37 -1.01 4.34
N GLU A 228 -28.08 0.10 4.50
CA GLU A 228 -27.95 1.29 3.65
C GLU A 228 -26.53 1.91 3.68
N SER A 229 -25.73 1.59 4.70
CA SER A 229 -24.34 2.03 4.79
C SER A 229 -23.37 1.23 3.91
N MET A 230 -23.80 0.12 3.30
CA MET A 230 -22.96 -0.61 2.35
C MET A 230 -22.89 0.16 1.03
N GLU A 231 -21.68 0.45 0.57
CA GLU A 231 -21.46 1.19 -0.69
C GLU A 231 -21.65 0.33 -1.94
N GLY A 232 -21.53 -0.99 -1.81
CA GLY A 232 -21.68 -1.93 -2.92
C GLY A 232 -23.13 -2.22 -3.27
N ARG A 233 -23.33 -2.68 -4.50
CA ARG A 233 -24.64 -3.05 -5.04
C ARG A 233 -24.83 -4.57 -5.01
N VAL A 234 -26.08 -5.00 -5.00
CA VAL A 234 -26.42 -6.41 -5.23
C VAL A 234 -26.23 -6.75 -6.71
N LEU A 235 -25.53 -7.84 -6.98
CA LEU A 235 -25.23 -8.34 -8.33
C LEU A 235 -26.43 -9.11 -8.92
N HIS A 236 -27.55 -8.42 -9.13
CA HIS A 236 -28.76 -9.03 -9.71
C HIS A 236 -28.52 -9.74 -11.04
N GLU A 237 -27.58 -9.23 -11.84
CA GLU A 237 -27.24 -9.78 -13.14
C GLU A 237 -26.63 -11.20 -13.08
N ALA A 238 -26.17 -11.64 -11.90
CA ALA A 238 -25.66 -12.99 -11.67
C ALA A 238 -26.77 -14.05 -11.62
N PHE A 239 -28.04 -13.65 -11.45
CA PHE A 239 -29.15 -14.54 -11.18
C PHE A 239 -30.16 -14.56 -12.33
N GLU A 240 -30.89 -15.68 -12.47
CA GLU A 240 -31.94 -15.88 -13.47
C GLU A 240 -33.07 -14.88 -13.32
N ASN A 241 -33.43 -14.60 -12.07
CA ASN A 241 -34.35 -13.54 -11.68
C ASN A 241 -33.64 -12.59 -10.72
N PRO A 242 -33.95 -11.28 -10.74
CA PRO A 242 -33.42 -10.35 -9.75
C PRO A 242 -33.71 -10.83 -8.33
N LEU A 243 -32.68 -10.89 -7.48
CA LEU A 243 -32.86 -11.21 -6.06
C LEU A 243 -33.84 -10.24 -5.37
N PRO A 244 -34.73 -10.73 -4.49
CA PRO A 244 -35.50 -9.85 -3.63
C PRO A 244 -34.56 -9.11 -2.66
N ILE A 245 -34.76 -7.80 -2.50
CA ILE A 245 -33.96 -6.99 -1.58
C ILE A 245 -34.86 -6.35 -0.54
N CYS A 246 -34.43 -6.43 0.71
CA CYS A 246 -34.89 -5.58 1.79
C CYS A 246 -33.71 -4.70 2.20
N TYR A 247 -33.86 -3.38 2.17
CA TYR A 247 -32.85 -2.48 2.73
C TYR A 247 -33.13 -2.27 4.21
N GLY A 248 -32.06 -2.27 5.00
CA GLY A 248 -32.12 -2.09 6.45
C GLY A 248 -31.28 -0.90 6.90
N ALA A 249 -31.60 -0.40 8.09
CA ALA A 249 -30.75 0.58 8.76
C ALA A 249 -29.35 0.00 9.01
N ARG A 250 -28.37 0.90 9.17
CA ARG A 250 -27.03 0.54 9.64
C ARG A 250 -27.18 -0.25 10.96
N PRO A 251 -26.58 -1.45 11.07
CA PRO A 251 -26.63 -2.19 12.32
C PRO A 251 -25.94 -1.39 13.41
N GLU A 252 -26.57 -1.34 14.59
CA GLU A 252 -25.88 -0.89 15.81
C GLU A 252 -24.83 -1.95 16.16
N ILE A 253 -23.56 -1.57 16.00
CA ILE A 253 -22.45 -2.42 16.40
C ILE A 253 -22.17 -2.08 17.86
N GLU A 254 -22.64 -2.94 18.77
CA GLU A 254 -22.18 -2.87 20.15
C GLU A 254 -20.68 -3.20 20.18
N PRO A 255 -19.81 -2.32 20.71
CA PRO A 255 -18.39 -2.61 20.80
C PRO A 255 -18.21 -3.83 21.71
N ASP A 256 -17.50 -4.84 21.21
CA ASP A 256 -17.14 -6.00 22.02
C ASP A 256 -16.22 -5.50 23.16
N PRO A 257 -16.62 -5.63 24.45
CA PRO A 257 -15.80 -5.21 25.56
C PRO A 257 -14.41 -5.87 25.54
N GLN A 258 -14.30 -7.09 25.00
CA GLN A 258 -13.03 -7.78 24.84
C GLN A 258 -12.16 -7.12 23.77
N PHE A 259 -12.75 -6.57 22.72
CA PHE A 259 -12.03 -5.84 21.69
C PHE A 259 -11.50 -4.50 22.22
N GLU A 260 -12.29 -3.79 23.03
CA GLU A 260 -11.84 -2.57 23.72
C GLU A 260 -10.74 -2.86 24.75
N GLU A 261 -10.86 -3.95 25.52
CA GLU A 261 -9.80 -4.42 26.41
C GLU A 261 -8.53 -4.80 25.62
N LEU A 262 -8.65 -5.46 24.46
CA LEU A 262 -7.52 -5.78 23.57
C LEU A 262 -6.86 -4.53 22.97
N LEU A 263 -7.64 -3.52 22.60
CA LEU A 263 -7.14 -2.23 22.12
C LEU A 263 -6.43 -1.46 23.24
N ALA A 264 -7.04 -1.41 24.43
CA ALA A 264 -6.49 -0.75 25.61
C ALA A 264 -5.25 -1.46 26.16
N ALA A 265 -5.23 -2.79 26.09
CA ALA A 265 -4.05 -3.61 26.36
C ALA A 265 -2.95 -3.37 25.33
N GLY A 266 -3.28 -2.80 24.17
CA GLY A 266 -2.39 -2.57 23.05
C GLY A 266 -2.21 -3.85 22.26
N PHE A 267 -2.80 -3.91 21.07
CA PHE A 267 -2.47 -4.95 20.08
C PHE A 267 -0.94 -4.99 19.88
N GLY A 268 -0.30 -6.06 20.39
CA GLY A 268 1.16 -6.24 20.40
C GLY A 268 1.89 -5.89 21.71
N ALA A 269 1.20 -5.64 22.83
CA ALA A 269 1.82 -5.36 24.12
C ALA A 269 2.28 -6.61 24.89
N GLU A 270 1.79 -7.80 24.55
CA GLU A 270 2.21 -9.06 25.17
C GLU A 270 3.04 -9.92 24.20
N CYS A 271 4.28 -9.49 24.02
CA CYS A 271 5.40 -10.43 23.90
C CYS A 271 6.44 -9.98 24.92
N ALA A 272 6.17 -10.32 26.18
CA ALA A 272 7.12 -10.19 27.28
C ALA A 272 7.93 -11.49 27.40
#